data_AF-A0A9D7B7V7-F1
#
_entry.id   AF-A0A9D7B7V7-F1
#
_cell.length_a   1.000
_cell.length_b   1.000
_cell.length_c   1.000
_cell.angle_alpha   90.00
_cell.angle_beta   90.00
_cell.angle_gamma   90.00
#
_symmetry.space_group_name_H-M   'P 1'
#
loop_
_entity.id
_entity.type
_entity.pdbx_description
1 polymer ?
#
loop_
_entity_poly.entity_id
_entity_poly.type
_entity_poly.pdbx_seq_one_letter_code
_entity_poly.pdbx_strand_id
1 'polypeptide(L)' 'MAIGGSTPTSTVSNVYSPLDVNMDGAIKYVGNGNDRDPILTTVGGSTPTNVRVQQLP' A
#
# COMPACT_ATOMS: atom_id res chain seq x y z
N MET A 1 -7.98 -2.42 -12.78
CA MET A 1 -8.49 -1.86 -11.50
C MET A 1 -8.37 -2.98 -10.46
N ALA A 2 -7.33 -2.96 -9.62
CA ALA A 2 -6.99 -4.14 -8.79
C ALA A 2 -7.91 -4.31 -7.56
N ILE A 3 -8.43 -3.21 -7.00
CA ILE A 3 -9.37 -3.26 -5.88
C ILE A 3 -10.63 -2.50 -6.31
N GLY A 4 -11.70 -3.23 -6.65
CA GLY A 4 -12.98 -2.65 -7.06
C GLY A 4 -13.96 -2.56 -5.88
N GLY A 5 -14.73 -1.49 -5.82
CA GLY A 5 -15.80 -1.28 -4.82
C GLY A 5 -15.62 -0.01 -3.98
N SER A 6 -16.73 0.59 -3.54
CA SER A 6 -16.75 1.75 -2.63
C SER A 6 -16.20 1.43 -1.24
N THR A 7 -16.15 0.14 -0.89
CA THR A 7 -15.39 -0.40 0.24
C THR A 7 -14.32 -1.35 -0.31
N PRO A 8 -13.03 -1.00 -0.24
CA PRO A 8 -11.96 -1.73 -0.89
C PRO A 8 -11.55 -2.98 -0.09
N THR A 9 -12.45 -3.95 0.03
CA THR A 9 -12.27 -5.22 0.78
C THR A 9 -11.77 -6.38 -0.08
N SER A 10 -11.72 -6.20 -1.41
CA SER A 10 -11.19 -7.22 -2.33
C SER A 10 -9.69 -7.43 -2.09
N THR A 11 -9.25 -8.67 -2.02
CA THR A 11 -7.83 -9.04 -2.02
C THR A 11 -7.47 -9.60 -3.39
N VAL A 12 -6.34 -9.21 -3.95
CA VAL A 12 -5.78 -9.83 -5.16
C VAL A 12 -4.56 -10.64 -4.78
N SER A 13 -4.71 -11.96 -4.70
CA SER A 13 -3.64 -12.88 -4.29
C SER A 13 -2.82 -13.41 -5.47
N ASN A 14 -1.60 -13.87 -5.17
CA ASN A 14 -0.66 -14.51 -6.09
C ASN A 14 -0.24 -13.58 -7.25
N VAL A 15 0.01 -12.31 -6.92
CA VAL A 15 0.42 -11.28 -7.89
C VAL A 15 1.77 -10.73 -7.51
N TYR A 16 2.69 -10.67 -8.48
CA TYR A 16 3.90 -9.86 -8.39
C TYR A 16 3.62 -8.53 -9.09
N SER A 17 3.41 -7.46 -8.31
CA SER A 17 3.00 -6.15 -8.83
C SER A 17 3.76 -5.05 -8.10
N PRO A 18 4.07 -3.92 -8.75
CA PRO A 18 4.57 -2.73 -8.05
C PRO A 18 3.61 -2.20 -6.97
N LEU A 19 2.36 -2.67 -6.95
CA LEU A 19 1.35 -2.32 -5.95
C LEU A 19 1.37 -3.22 -4.70
N ASP A 20 2.10 -4.34 -4.75
CA ASP A 20 2.43 -5.17 -3.58
C ASP A 20 3.68 -4.57 -2.91
N VAL A 21 3.47 -3.60 -2.03
CA VAL A 21 4.57 -2.83 -1.42
C VAL A 21 5.18 -3.54 -0.23
N ASN A 22 4.46 -4.49 0.37
CA ASN A 22 4.96 -5.30 1.47
C ASN A 22 5.59 -6.63 1.00
N MET A 23 5.48 -6.94 -0.31
CA MET A 23 6.03 -8.12 -0.99
C MET A 23 5.52 -9.44 -0.41
N ASP A 24 4.26 -9.49 0.05
CA ASP A 24 3.61 -10.69 0.59
C ASP A 24 2.87 -11.52 -0.48
N GLY A 25 2.86 -11.06 -1.74
CA GLY A 25 2.19 -11.69 -2.87
C GLY A 25 0.69 -11.47 -2.92
N ALA A 26 0.14 -10.54 -2.12
CA ALA A 26 -1.28 -10.22 -2.08
C ALA A 26 -1.56 -8.71 -1.94
N ILE A 27 -2.23 -8.14 -2.93
CA ILE A 27 -2.59 -6.70 -2.90
C ILE A 27 -3.86 -6.51 -2.06
N LYS A 28 -3.78 -5.71 -1.00
CA LYS A 28 -4.91 -5.36 -0.09
C LYS A 28 -4.86 -3.90 0.32
N TYR A 29 -6.03 -3.25 0.47
CA TYR A 29 -6.12 -1.86 0.97
C TYR A 29 -6.52 -1.75 2.45
N VAL A 30 -7.22 -2.76 2.98
CA VAL A 30 -7.66 -2.84 4.39
C VAL A 30 -7.39 -4.24 4.95
N GLY A 31 -7.43 -4.38 6.28
CA GLY A 31 -7.15 -5.64 6.98
C GLY A 31 -5.66 -5.81 7.30
N ASN A 32 -5.31 -6.91 7.97
CA ASN A 32 -3.92 -7.19 8.35
C ASN A 32 -3.06 -7.48 7.10
N GLY A 33 -1.84 -6.93 7.07
CA GLY A 33 -0.94 -7.08 5.93
C GLY A 33 -1.47 -6.38 4.68
N ASN A 34 -1.97 -5.15 4.84
CA ASN A 34 -2.37 -4.32 3.70
C ASN A 34 -1.17 -3.49 3.19
N ASP A 35 -1.22 -3.14 1.92
CA ASP A 35 -0.20 -2.34 1.23
C ASP A 35 -0.25 -0.87 1.61
N ARG A 36 -1.35 -0.43 2.25
CA ARG A 36 -1.53 0.96 2.64
C ARG A 36 -0.68 1.33 3.86
N ASP A 37 -0.53 0.43 4.83
CA ASP A 37 0.11 0.72 6.12
C ASP A 37 1.60 1.10 5.99
N PRO A 38 2.42 0.40 5.16
CA PRO A 38 3.80 0.82 4.90
C PRO A 38 3.89 2.21 4.26
N ILE A 39 2.95 2.55 3.36
CA ILE A 39 2.89 3.85 2.70
C ILE A 39 2.54 4.94 3.72
N LEU A 40 1.50 4.73 4.55
CA LEU A 40 1.09 5.68 5.58
C LEU A 40 2.19 5.95 6.59
N THR A 41 2.94 4.92 6.98
CA THR A 41 4.11 5.07 7.86
C THR A 41 5.16 5.99 7.23
N THR A 42 5.36 5.89 5.92
CA THR A 42 6.32 6.71 5.18
C THR A 42 5.91 8.17 5.11
N VAL A 43 4.63 8.45 4.83
CA VAL A 43 4.11 9.83 4.63
C VAL A 43 3.62 10.53 5.90
N GLY A 44 3.60 9.84 7.05
CA GLY A 44 3.23 10.43 8.34
C GLY A 44 1.74 10.29 8.69
N GLY A 45 1.07 9.24 8.20
CA GLY A 45 -0.32 8.92 8.48
C GLY A 45 -1.27 9.25 7.33
N SER A 46 -2.59 9.20 7.60
CA SER A 46 -3.62 9.55 6.61
C SER A 46 -3.58 11.01 6.20
N THR A 47 -3.05 11.86 7.08
CA THR A 47 -2.69 13.25 6.79
C THR A 47 -1.18 13.28 6.52
N PRO A 48 -0.73 13.51 5.28
CA PRO A 48 0.68 13.50 4.94
C PRO A 48 1.40 14.67 5.61
N THR A 49 2.21 14.39 6.63
CA THR A 49 2.99 15.40 7.36
C THR A 49 4.49 15.22 7.18
N ASN A 50 4.94 14.08 6.64
CA ASN A 50 6.34 13.81 6.36
C ASN A 50 6.68 14.07 4.90
N VAL A 51 7.76 14.82 4.68
CA VAL A 51 8.44 14.93 3.38
C VAL A 51 9.79 14.23 3.53
N ARG A 52 10.01 13.16 2.76
CA ARG A 52 11.31 12.50 2.64
C ARG A 52 11.93 12.89 1.32
N VAL A 53 13.00 13.69 1.36
CA VAL A 53 13.83 13.93 0.18
C VAL A 53 14.75 12.73 0.03
N GLN A 54 14.59 11.97 -1.06
CA GLN A 54 15.51 10.88 -1.37
C GLN A 54 16.86 11.48 -1.77
N GLN A 55 17.94 10.94 -1.22
CA GLN A 55 19.26 11.21 -1.77
C GLN A 55 19.39 10.50 -3.12
N LEU A 56 19.55 11.27 -4.20
CA LEU A 56 19.94 10.73 -5.50
C LEU A 56 21.47 10.58 -5.50
N PRO A 57 22.03 9.48 -6.03
CA PRO A 57 23.47 9.29 -6.18
C PRO A 57 24.16 10.45 -6.91
#